data_AF-A0A8S3E522-F1
#
_entry.id   AF-A0A8S3E522-F1
#
_cell.length_a   1.000
_cell.length_b   1.000
_cell.length_c   1.000
_cell.angle_alpha   90.00
_cell.angle_beta   90.00
_cell.angle_gamma   90.00
#
_symmetry.space_group_name_H-M   'P 1'
#
loop_
_entity.id
_entity.type
_entity.pdbx_description
1 polymer ?
#
loop_
_entity_poly.entity_id
_entity_poly.type
_entity_poly.pdbx_seq_one_letter_code
_entity_poly.pdbx_strand_id
1 'polypeptide(L)' 'RAGVPSGASTGIHEALELRDGDKNVHLGKGVEKAVANVQTLGKLIIEVRH' A
#
# COMPACT_ATOMS: atom_id res chain seq x y z
N ARG A 1 4.77 -15.12 -4.42
CA ARG A 1 3.76 -14.10 -4.81
C ARG A 1 2.72 -14.05 -3.71
N ALA A 2 2.30 -12.87 -3.25
CA ALA A 2 1.30 -12.67 -2.21
C ALA A 2 0.34 -11.54 -2.61
N GLY A 3 -0.90 -11.54 -2.12
CA GLY A 3 -1.89 -10.49 -2.35
C GLY A 3 -2.47 -10.01 -1.02
N VAL A 4 -2.86 -8.73 -0.96
CA VAL A 4 -3.40 -8.10 0.27
C VAL A 4 -4.89 -7.81 0.07
N PRO A 5 -5.79 -8.29 0.96
CA PRO A 5 -7.22 -8.03 0.86
C PRO A 5 -7.56 -6.58 1.24
N SER A 6 -8.62 -6.01 0.64
CA SER A 6 -9.16 -4.71 1.03
C SER A 6 -10.27 -4.85 2.07
N GLY A 7 -10.17 -4.16 3.19
CA GLY A 7 -11.17 -4.14 4.25
C GLY A 7 -12.36 -3.21 3.95
N ALA A 8 -13.56 -3.61 4.39
CA ALA A 8 -14.70 -2.71 4.55
C ALA A 8 -14.66 -1.91 5.88
N SER A 9 -13.55 -2.07 6.63
CA SER A 9 -13.13 -1.47 7.89
C SER A 9 -14.22 -1.27 8.95
N THR A 10 -14.35 -2.24 9.87
CA THR A 10 -15.25 -2.18 11.02
C THR A 10 -14.52 -2.11 12.38
N GLY A 11 -13.19 -2.26 12.40
CA GLY A 11 -12.37 -2.17 13.62
C GLY A 11 -11.67 -0.82 13.77
N ILE A 12 -11.90 -0.12 14.89
CA ILE A 12 -11.28 1.19 15.19
C ILE A 12 -9.75 1.15 15.37
N HIS A 13 -9.15 -0.03 15.45
CA HIS A 13 -7.71 -0.25 15.61
C HIS A 13 -7.07 -0.90 14.37
N GLU A 14 -7.78 -0.97 13.24
CA GLU A 14 -7.20 -1.46 12.00
C GLU A 14 -6.09 -0.51 11.51
N ALA A 15 -5.02 -1.07 10.96
CA ALA A 15 -4.00 -0.29 10.29
C ALA A 15 -4.62 0.40 9.05
N LEU A 16 -4.25 1.66 8.84
CA LEU A 16 -4.82 2.46 7.75
C LEU A 16 -4.39 1.93 6.37
N GLU A 17 -5.36 1.69 5.49
CA GLU A 17 -5.09 1.40 4.08
C GLU A 17 -4.70 2.67 3.31
N LEU A 18 -3.50 2.66 2.68
CA LEU A 18 -3.04 3.77 1.86
C LEU A 18 -3.67 3.73 0.47
N ARG A 19 -4.45 4.76 0.14
CA ARG A 19 -5.09 4.98 -1.17
C ARG A 19 -4.57 6.26 -1.81
N ASP A 20 -4.52 6.29 -3.14
CA ASP A 20 -3.94 7.42 -3.88
C ASP A 20 -4.85 8.65 -3.88
N GLY A 21 -6.17 8.44 -3.81
CA GLY A 21 -7.18 9.50 -3.73
C GLY A 21 -7.46 10.23 -5.06
N ASP A 22 -6.78 9.86 -6.15
CA ASP A 22 -7.03 10.43 -7.47
C ASP A 22 -8.34 9.89 -8.06
N LYS A 23 -9.38 10.74 -8.09
CA LYS A 23 -10.72 10.38 -8.57
C LYS A 23 -10.73 9.95 -10.05
N ASN A 24 -9.74 10.37 -10.84
CA ASN A 24 -9.63 10.00 -12.25
C ASN A 24 -9.09 8.58 -12.45
N VAL A 25 -8.44 8.01 -11.43
CA VAL A 25 -7.84 6.67 -11.47
C VAL A 25 -8.61 5.76 -10.51
N HIS A 26 -9.25 4.72 -11.06
CA HIS A 26 -10.00 3.74 -10.28
C HIS A 26 -10.98 4.35 -9.25
N LEU A 27 -11.59 5.51 -9.59
CA LEU A 27 -12.51 6.24 -8.71
C LEU A 27 -11.89 6.65 -7.36
N GLY A 28 -10.60 7.00 -7.32
CA GLY A 28 -9.89 7.36 -6.08
C GLY A 28 -9.32 6.18 -5.31
N LYS A 29 -9.49 4.95 -5.80
CA LYS A 29 -9.05 3.71 -5.13
C LYS A 29 -7.69 3.20 -5.58
N GLY A 30 -6.94 3.99 -6.35
CA GLY A 30 -5.56 3.68 -6.71
C GLY A 30 -4.69 3.35 -5.49
N VAL A 31 -3.65 2.53 -5.70
CA VAL A 31 -2.71 2.08 -4.66
C VAL A 31 -1.25 2.22 -5.09
N GLU A 32 -0.97 3.02 -6.11
CA GLU A 32 0.37 3.22 -6.69
C GLU A 32 1.37 3.75 -5.66
N LYS A 33 0.95 4.66 -4.77
CA LYS A 33 1.78 5.13 -3.65
C LYS A 33 2.20 3.99 -2.72
N ALA A 34 1.29 3.07 -2.43
CA ALA A 34 1.60 1.91 -1.59
C ALA A 34 2.60 0.97 -2.28
N VAL A 35 2.46 0.76 -3.59
CA VAL A 35 3.39 -0.05 -4.39
C VAL A 35 4.79 0.59 -4.41
N ALA A 36 4.88 1.89 -4.62
CA ALA A 36 6.15 2.62 -4.59
C ALA A 36 6.85 2.49 -3.22
N ASN A 37 6.11 2.58 -2.12
CA ASN A 37 6.65 2.40 -0.77
C ASN A 37 7.25 1.00 -0.58
N VAL A 38 6.57 -0.06 -1.05
CA VAL A 38 7.09 -1.44 -0.96
C VAL A 38 8.38 -1.59 -1.77
N GLN A 39 8.47 -1.00 -2.96
CA GLN A 39 9.69 -1.07 -3.77
C GLN A 39 10.87 -0.36 -3.08
N THR A 40 10.64 0.80 -2.48
CA THR A 40 11.66 1.54 -1.73
C THR A 40 12.13 0.75 -0.51
N LEU A 41 11.20 0.22 0.28
CA LEU A 41 11.52 -0.62 1.44
C LEU A 41 12.26 -1.90 1.03
N GLY A 42 11.85 -2.53 -0.07
CA GLY A 42 12.52 -3.72 -0.60
C GLY A 42 13.98 -3.44 -0.93
N LYS A 43 14.29 -2.32 -1.61
CA LYS A 43 15.66 -1.91 -1.90
C LYS A 43 16.46 -1.69 -0.61
N LEU A 44 15.92 -0.93 0.33
CA LEU A 44 16.58 -0.63 1.60
C LEU A 44 16.87 -1.91 2.42
N ILE A 45 15.91 -2.85 2.48
CA ILE A 45 16.08 -4.10 3.22
C ILE A 45 17.18 -4.96 2.60
N ILE A 46 17.30 -4.97 1.27
CA ILE A 46 18.35 -5.73 0.57
C ILE A 46 19.72 -5.08 0.83
N GLU A 47 19.80 -3.75 0.78
CA GLU A 47 21.05 -3.00 0.93
C GLU A 47 21.60 -3.02 2.37
N VAL A 48 20.73 -3.01 3.39
CA VAL A 48 21.14 -3.12 4.81
C VAL A 48 21.54 -4.55 5.21
N ARG A 49 21.17 -5.55 4.39
CA ARG A 49 21.50 -6.97 4.63
C ARG A 49 22.78 -7.42 3.94
N HIS A 50 23.42 -6.54 3.18
CA HIS A 50 24.77 -6.71 2.64
C HIS A 50 25.79 -5.97 3.49
#